data_AF-A0A8T4P6X3-F1
#
_entry.id   AF-A0A8T4P6X3-F1
#
_cell.length_a   1.000
_cell.length_b   1.000
_cell.length_c   1.000
_cell.angle_alpha   90.00
_cell.angle_beta   90.00
_cell.angle_gamma   90.00
#
_symmetry.space_group_name_H-M   'P 1'
#
loop_
_entity.id
_entity.type
_entity.pdbx_description
1 polymer ?
#
loop_
_entity_poly.entity_id
_entity_poly.type
_entity_poly.pdbx_seq_one_letter_code
_entity_poly.pdbx_strand_id
1 'polypeptide(L)'
;MEGKEVRQKLLEIFGSQIKFNKNFDSSVIKLKESMLNDLIEWCKRCKENKELGSVPQKKEFKHLYIFFRKIASDTRVILIKEQNKDFIEITMDDHKAYDNARLKLGYKKNSYYGS
;
A
#
# COMPACT_ATOMS: atom_id res chain seq x y z
N MET A 1 13.35 -6.07 -13.83
CA MET A 1 12.38 -6.82 -12.99
C MET A 1 10.99 -6.80 -13.63
N GLU A 2 10.38 -7.97 -13.84
CA GLU A 2 9.03 -8.10 -14.41
C GLU A 2 7.94 -8.02 -13.34
N GLY A 3 6.70 -7.66 -13.73
CA GLY A 3 5.60 -7.50 -12.77
C GLY A 3 5.24 -8.78 -11.99
N LYS A 4 5.47 -9.97 -12.57
CA LYS A 4 5.30 -11.26 -11.88
C LYS A 4 6.31 -11.46 -10.75
N GLU A 5 7.54 -10.97 -10.92
CA GLU A 5 8.59 -11.07 -9.91
C GLU A 5 8.28 -10.19 -8.69
N VAL A 6 7.67 -9.02 -8.91
CA VAL A 6 7.27 -8.12 -7.82
C VAL A 6 6.23 -8.78 -6.92
N ARG A 7 5.21 -9.40 -7.52
CA ARG A 7 4.17 -10.11 -6.76
C ARG A 7 4.78 -11.22 -5.92
N GLN A 8 5.66 -12.04 -6.52
CA GLN A 8 6.33 -13.11 -5.81
C GLN A 8 7.15 -12.61 -4.62
N LYS A 9 7.92 -11.53 -4.80
CA LYS A 9 8.68 -10.90 -3.70
C LYS A 9 7.78 -10.40 -2.58
N LEU A 10 6.63 -9.82 -2.90
CA LEU A 10 5.69 -9.36 -1.88
C LEU A 10 5.04 -10.52 -1.13
N LEU A 11 4.76 -11.63 -1.81
CA LEU A 11 4.31 -12.88 -1.17
C LEU A 11 5.40 -13.45 -0.24
N GLU A 12 6.67 -13.35 -0.59
CA GLU A 12 7.78 -13.77 0.27
C GLU A 12 7.93 -12.87 1.51
N ILE A 13 7.72 -11.55 1.37
CA ILE A 13 7.83 -10.59 2.48
C ILE A 13 6.66 -10.74 3.46
N PHE A 14 5.44 -10.85 2.95
CA PHE A 14 4.24 -10.77 3.76
C PHE A 14 3.60 -12.12 4.04
N GLY A 15 3.86 -13.13 3.23
CA GLY A 15 3.20 -14.43 3.24
C GLY A 15 2.10 -14.55 2.17
N SER A 16 1.63 -15.77 1.94
CA SER A 16 0.64 -16.09 0.89
C SER A 16 -0.76 -15.53 1.14
N GLN A 17 -1.04 -15.08 2.35
CA GLN A 17 -2.34 -14.52 2.76
C GLN A 17 -2.59 -13.10 2.27
N ILE A 18 -1.56 -12.37 1.84
CA ILE A 18 -1.74 -10.98 1.39
C ILE A 18 -2.55 -10.93 0.09
N LYS A 19 -3.56 -10.06 0.07
CA LYS A 19 -4.40 -9.81 -1.09
C LYS A 19 -3.87 -8.65 -1.93
N PHE A 20 -4.09 -8.74 -3.23
CA PHE A 20 -3.75 -7.70 -4.19
C PHE A 20 -5.03 -7.18 -4.83
N ASN A 21 -5.18 -5.86 -4.94
CA ASN A 21 -6.33 -5.31 -5.65
C ASN A 21 -6.28 -5.64 -7.15
N LYS A 22 -7.43 -5.60 -7.83
CA LYS A 22 -7.54 -5.91 -9.27
C LYS A 22 -6.63 -5.07 -10.18
N ASN A 23 -6.22 -3.88 -9.73
CA ASN A 23 -5.38 -2.96 -10.50
C ASN A 23 -3.87 -3.16 -10.24
N PHE A 24 -3.49 -4.04 -9.32
CA PHE A 24 -2.11 -4.24 -8.89
C PHE A 24 -1.19 -4.56 -10.08
N ASP A 25 -1.48 -5.63 -10.81
CA ASP A 25 -0.62 -6.10 -11.92
C ASP A 25 -0.49 -5.01 -13.00
N SER A 26 -1.60 -4.32 -13.32
CA SER A 26 -1.60 -3.23 -14.30
C SER A 26 -0.82 -1.98 -13.84
N SER A 27 -0.73 -1.76 -12.53
CA SER A 27 0.04 -0.64 -11.95
C SER A 27 1.52 -0.96 -11.94
N VAL A 28 1.88 -2.19 -11.54
CA VAL A 28 3.27 -2.65 -11.49
C VAL A 28 3.93 -2.62 -12.87
N ILE A 29 3.24 -3.06 -13.92
CA ILE A 29 3.78 -3.09 -15.31
C ILE A 29 4.18 -1.69 -15.81
N LYS A 30 3.54 -0.63 -15.31
CA LYS A 30 3.82 0.75 -15.72
C LYS A 30 5.01 1.38 -15.00
N LEU A 31 5.47 0.77 -13.92
CA LEU A 31 6.54 1.32 -13.09
C LEU A 31 7.91 0.97 -13.65
N LYS A 32 8.84 1.91 -13.52
CA LYS A 32 10.26 1.68 -13.81
C LYS A 32 10.86 0.76 -12.74
N GLU A 33 11.90 0.03 -13.10
CA GLU A 33 12.57 -0.90 -12.19
C GLU A 33 13.03 -0.24 -10.88
N SER A 34 13.53 1.00 -10.93
CA SER A 34 13.91 1.75 -9.72
C SER A 34 12.71 1.99 -8.78
N MET A 35 11.53 2.27 -9.33
CA MET A 35 10.29 2.46 -8.56
C MET A 35 9.77 1.14 -7.98
N LEU A 36 9.97 0.04 -8.71
CA LEU A 36 9.63 -1.30 -8.21
C LEU A 36 10.56 -1.72 -7.07
N ASN A 37 11.86 -1.45 -7.17
CA ASN A 37 12.82 -1.67 -6.09
C ASN A 37 12.45 -0.84 -4.86
N ASP A 38 12.11 0.44 -5.05
CA ASP A 38 11.67 1.34 -3.98
C ASP A 38 10.38 0.83 -3.28
N LEU A 39 9.41 0.33 -4.06
CA LEU A 39 8.21 -0.31 -3.52
C LEU A 39 8.55 -1.52 -2.65
N ILE A 40 9.41 -2.41 -3.14
CA ILE A 40 9.81 -3.63 -2.41
C ILE A 40 10.55 -3.27 -1.12
N GLU A 41 11.49 -2.32 -1.18
CA GLU A 41 12.22 -1.86 -0.02
C GLU A 41 11.29 -1.24 1.02
N TRP A 42 10.35 -0.40 0.59
CA TRP A 42 9.33 0.14 1.47
C TRP A 42 8.50 -0.95 2.16
N CYS A 43 8.05 -1.95 1.41
CA CYS A 43 7.30 -3.08 1.96
C CYS A 43 8.10 -3.85 3.02
N LYS A 44 9.40 -4.05 2.80
CA LYS A 44 10.30 -4.65 3.81
C LYS A 44 10.38 -3.78 5.06
N ARG A 45 10.58 -2.47 4.90
CA ARG A 45 10.62 -1.52 6.02
C ARG A 45 9.31 -1.49 6.81
N CYS A 46 8.16 -1.59 6.14
CA CYS A 46 6.85 -1.76 6.79
C CYS A 46 6.81 -3.05 7.63
N LYS A 47 7.27 -4.18 7.10
CA LYS A 47 7.31 -5.47 7.83
C LYS A 47 8.23 -5.40 9.05
N GLU A 48 9.34 -4.69 8.94
CA GLU A 48 10.33 -4.47 10.01
C GLU A 48 9.91 -3.37 11.02
N ASN A 49 8.71 -2.80 10.89
CA ASN A 49 8.21 -1.68 11.70
C ASN A 49 9.10 -0.41 11.64
N LYS A 50 9.78 -0.18 10.50
CA LYS A 50 10.62 1.00 10.20
C LYS A 50 9.88 2.09 9.41
N GLU A 51 8.57 1.95 9.27
CA GLU A 51 7.68 2.89 8.59
C GLU A 51 6.53 3.26 9.51
N LEU A 52 6.07 4.51 9.43
CA LEU A 52 4.94 4.99 10.22
C LEU A 52 3.64 4.74 9.46
N GLY A 53 2.78 3.91 10.04
CA GLY A 53 1.40 3.76 9.63
C GLY A 53 0.46 4.55 10.54
N SER A 54 -0.84 4.41 10.30
CA SER A 54 -1.88 5.04 11.10
C SER A 54 -3.07 4.13 11.30
N VAL A 55 -3.72 4.30 12.45
CA VAL A 55 -4.98 3.62 12.75
C VAL A 55 -6.14 4.48 12.22
N PRO A 56 -7.06 3.91 11.43
CA PRO A 56 -8.25 4.61 10.96
C PRO A 56 -9.06 5.29 12.08
N GLN A 57 -9.75 6.39 11.76
CA GLN A 57 -10.60 7.08 12.74
C GLN A 57 -11.93 6.36 12.96
N LYS A 58 -12.48 5.74 11.93
CA LYS A 58 -13.75 5.00 11.99
C LYS A 58 -13.64 3.78 12.90
N LYS A 59 -14.62 3.63 13.80
CA LYS A 59 -14.67 2.54 14.80
C LYS A 59 -14.55 1.15 14.17
N GLU A 60 -15.26 0.91 13.06
CA GLU A 60 -15.24 -0.38 12.35
C GLU A 60 -13.86 -0.78 11.85
N PHE A 61 -12.95 0.17 11.61
CA PHE A 61 -11.60 -0.07 11.09
C PHE A 61 -10.49 0.12 12.15
N LYS A 62 -10.85 0.27 13.43
CA LYS A 62 -9.86 0.44 14.52
C LYS A 62 -8.94 -0.75 14.74
N HIS A 63 -9.32 -1.93 14.22
CA HIS A 63 -8.51 -3.14 14.24
C HIS A 63 -7.40 -3.12 13.17
N LEU A 64 -7.38 -2.13 12.27
CA LEU A 64 -6.41 -2.03 11.18
C LEU A 64 -5.28 -1.06 11.50
N TYR A 65 -4.16 -1.25 10.82
CA TYR A 65 -3.02 -0.35 10.75
C TYR A 65 -2.65 -0.16 9.27
N ILE A 66 -2.71 1.09 8.81
CA ILE A 66 -2.66 1.44 7.39
C ILE A 66 -1.41 2.25 7.09
N PHE A 67 -0.69 1.86 6.04
CA PHE A 67 0.44 2.60 5.51
C PHE A 67 0.09 3.17 4.14
N PHE A 68 0.61 4.36 3.87
CA PHE A 68 0.36 5.09 2.63
C PHE A 68 1.68 5.51 2.01
N ARG A 69 1.84 5.30 0.70
CA ARG A 69 3.02 5.80 -0.02
C ARG A 69 2.68 6.19 -1.44
N LYS A 70 3.30 7.27 -1.91
CA LYS A 70 3.35 7.63 -3.33
C LYS A 70 4.59 6.97 -3.94
N ILE A 71 4.42 6.15 -4.98
CA ILE A 71 5.52 5.46 -5.66
C ILE A 71 5.86 6.15 -6.99
N ALA A 72 4.85 6.67 -7.69
CA ALA A 72 5.03 7.45 -8.91
C ALA A 72 4.09 8.67 -8.92
N SER A 73 4.19 9.49 -9.97
CA SER A 73 3.31 10.65 -10.14
C SER A 73 1.83 10.27 -10.16
N ASP A 74 1.51 9.13 -10.78
CA ASP A 74 0.16 8.61 -10.97
C ASP A 74 -0.18 7.39 -10.10
N THR A 75 0.80 6.81 -9.40
CA THR A 75 0.63 5.54 -8.67
C THR A 75 0.86 5.73 -7.18
N ARG A 76 -0.16 5.39 -6.38
CA ARG A 76 -0.08 5.33 -4.91
C ARG A 76 -0.34 3.92 -4.43
N VAL A 77 0.15 3.65 -3.22
CA VAL A 77 0.06 2.36 -2.56
C VAL A 77 -0.54 2.52 -1.18
N ILE A 78 -1.47 1.63 -0.86
CA ILE A 78 -2.04 1.44 0.46
C ILE A 78 -1.66 0.03 0.91
N LEU A 79 -1.03 -0.08 2.07
CA LEU A 79 -0.71 -1.37 2.67
C LEU A 79 -1.48 -1.49 3.99
N ILE A 80 -2.19 -2.59 4.16
CA ILE A 80 -3.10 -2.83 5.27
C ILE A 80 -2.58 -3.99 6.10
N LYS A 81 -2.43 -3.75 7.40
CA LYS A 81 -2.08 -4.73 8.42
C LYS A 81 -3.21 -4.81 9.44
N GLU A 82 -3.55 -6.01 9.89
CA GLU A 82 -4.41 -6.14 11.07
C GLU A 82 -3.55 -6.00 12.33
N GLN A 83 -4.02 -5.22 13.32
CA GLN A 83 -3.24 -4.95 14.53
C GLN A 83 -2.89 -6.25 15.24
N ASN A 84 -1.62 -6.39 15.61
CA ASN A 84 -1.03 -7.59 16.21
C ASN A 84 -1.08 -8.85 15.34
N LYS A 85 -1.41 -8.72 14.05
CA LYS A 85 -1.41 -9.83 13.08
C LYS A 85 -0.66 -9.44 11.81
N ASP A 86 -0.96 -10.17 10.74
CA ASP A 86 -0.29 -10.07 9.45
C ASP A 86 -0.77 -8.90 8.58
N PHE A 87 0.01 -8.66 7.53
CA PHE A 87 -0.39 -7.84 6.39
C PHE A 87 -1.43 -8.59 5.58
N ILE A 88 -2.55 -7.93 5.27
CA ILE A 88 -3.73 -8.58 4.69
C ILE A 88 -4.03 -8.09 3.28
N GLU A 89 -3.64 -6.86 2.93
CA GLU A 89 -3.92 -6.30 1.61
C GLU A 89 -2.90 -5.25 1.20
N ILE A 90 -2.51 -5.29 -0.07
CA ILE A 90 -1.82 -4.21 -0.76
C ILE A 90 -2.66 -3.74 -1.95
N THR A 91 -2.91 -2.44 -1.99
CA THR A 91 -3.69 -1.78 -3.03
C THR A 91 -2.78 -0.81 -3.78
N MET A 92 -2.72 -0.93 -5.10
CA MET A 92 -2.08 0.05 -5.97
C MET A 92 -3.11 0.69 -6.88
N ASP A 93 -3.17 2.02 -6.85
CA ASP A 93 -4.22 2.77 -7.52
C ASP A 93 -3.80 4.19 -7.89
N ASP A 94 -4.59 4.80 -8.79
CA ASP A 94 -4.45 6.19 -9.16
C ASP A 94 -4.82 7.16 -8.04
N HIS A 95 -4.64 8.45 -8.30
CA HIS A 95 -4.98 9.49 -7.32
C HIS A 95 -6.42 9.42 -6.80
N LYS A 96 -7.38 9.23 -7.69
CA LYS A 96 -8.81 9.32 -7.36
C LYS A 96 -9.26 8.09 -6.58
N ALA A 97 -8.87 6.92 -7.03
CA ALA A 97 -9.17 5.65 -6.36
C ALA A 97 -8.51 5.59 -4.97
N TYR A 98 -7.27 6.07 -4.85
CA TYR A 98 -6.57 6.20 -3.58
C TYR A 98 -7.30 7.11 -2.58
N ASP A 99 -7.74 8.29 -3.00
CA ASP A 99 -8.47 9.21 -2.12
C ASP A 99 -9.82 8.64 -1.69
N ASN A 100 -10.51 7.95 -2.59
CA ASN A 100 -11.76 7.27 -2.27
C ASN A 100 -11.53 6.15 -1.24
N ALA A 101 -10.46 5.37 -1.37
CA ALA A 101 -10.09 4.35 -0.37
C ALA A 101 -9.78 4.99 1.00
N ARG A 102 -9.05 6.10 1.03
CA ARG A 102 -8.79 6.87 2.25
C ARG A 102 -10.07 7.36 2.92
N LEU A 103 -10.99 7.92 2.16
CA LEU A 103 -12.29 8.39 2.66
C LEU A 103 -13.13 7.24 3.21
N LYS A 104 -13.14 6.09 2.54
CA LYS A 104 -13.82 4.88 3.05
C LYS A 104 -13.28 4.47 4.41
N LEU A 105 -11.96 4.51 4.58
CA LEU A 105 -11.26 4.25 5.85
C LEU A 105 -11.42 5.40 6.88
N GLY A 106 -12.05 6.52 6.52
CA GLY A 106 -12.29 7.64 7.43
C GLY A 106 -11.13 8.64 7.53
N TYR A 107 -10.18 8.61 6.61
CA TYR A 107 -9.17 9.66 6.48
C TYR A 107 -9.73 10.82 5.67
N LYS A 108 -9.26 12.04 5.95
CA LYS A 108 -9.55 13.21 5.10
C LYS A 108 -8.91 13.01 3.72
N LYS A 109 -9.50 13.62 2.68
CA LYS A 109 -8.82 13.77 1.38
C LYS A 109 -7.45 14.37 1.64
N ASN A 110 -6.43 13.88 0.94
CA ASN A 110 -5.18 14.62 0.90
C ASN A 110 -5.50 15.93 0.19
N SER A 111 -5.64 17.02 0.94
CA SER A 111 -5.53 18.35 0.35
C SER A 111 -4.13 18.41 -0.20
N TYR A 112 -3.99 18.39 -1.52
CA TYR A 112 -2.79 18.92 -2.16
C TYR A 112 -2.73 20.38 -1.73
N TYR A 113 -2.01 20.66 -0.64
CA TYR A 113 -1.39 21.90 -0.18
C TYR A 113 -1.12 21.77 1.33
N GLY A 114 0.16 21.89 1.72
CA GLY A 114 0.55 22.40 3.04
C GLY A 114 1.17 21.41 4.04
N SER A 115 2.46 21.13 3.91
CA SER A 115 3.48 21.34 4.95
C SER A 115 4.83 21.41 4.26
#